data_AF-A0A1I4YTK2-F1
#
_entry.id   AF-A0A1I4YTK2-F1
#
_cell.length_a   1.000
_cell.length_b   1.000
_cell.length_c   1.000
_cell.angle_alpha   90.00
_cell.angle_beta   90.00
_cell.angle_gamma   90.00
#
_symmetry.space_group_name_H-M   'P 1'
#
loop_
_entity.id
_entity.type
_entity.pdbx_description
1 polymer ?
#
loop_
_entity_poly.entity_id
_entity_poly.type
_entity_poly.pdbx_seq_one_letter_code
_entity_poly.pdbx_strand_id
1 'polypeptide(L)'
;MEGPAFTGGSYVLVQKYLHTMDAWNPLSVEAQERVIGRTKLSDIELDDATKPSNSHSSLTTITSEDGQEVKILRDNMPFGRPGAGEFGTYFIGYARSPAPIELMLENMFVGRPAGNYDRLLDFSTAVTGGLFFVPSEDLLEQLADREP
;
A
#
# COMPACT_ATOMS: atom_id res chain seq x y z
N MET A 1 -14.95 -0.46 -13.77
CA MET A 1 -15.09 0.34 -15.00
C MET A 1 -13.96 -0.03 -15.94
N GLU A 2 -14.28 -0.78 -16.99
CA GLU A 2 -13.38 -1.10 -18.09
C GLU A 2 -14.11 -0.74 -19.39
N GLY A 3 -13.40 -0.13 -20.35
CA GLY A 3 -13.96 0.23 -21.64
C GLY A 3 -13.36 1.50 -22.24
N PRO A 4 -13.57 1.77 -23.53
CA PRO A 4 -12.96 2.91 -24.23
C PRO A 4 -13.22 4.26 -23.56
N ALA A 5 -14.41 4.43 -22.97
CA ALA A 5 -14.84 5.66 -22.30
C ALA A 5 -14.04 6.02 -21.01
N PHE A 6 -13.27 5.08 -20.46
CA PHE A 6 -12.47 5.28 -19.24
C PHE A 6 -10.96 5.19 -19.50
N THR A 7 -10.57 5.14 -20.78
CA THR A 7 -9.16 5.12 -21.19
C THR A 7 -8.46 6.39 -20.71
N GLY A 8 -7.25 6.23 -20.17
CA GLY A 8 -6.50 7.34 -19.58
C GLY A 8 -6.88 7.65 -18.12
N GLY A 9 -7.90 7.00 -17.58
CA GLY A 9 -8.22 7.03 -16.15
C GLY A 9 -7.42 6.02 -15.32
N SER A 10 -7.56 6.10 -14.00
CA SER A 10 -6.90 5.22 -13.03
C SER A 10 -7.79 5.01 -11.80
N TYR A 11 -7.55 3.94 -11.04
CA TYR A 11 -8.11 3.79 -9.69
C TYR A 11 -7.07 4.26 -8.69
N VAL A 12 -7.51 5.04 -7.71
CA VAL A 12 -6.66 5.49 -6.60
C VAL A 12 -7.24 5.02 -5.27
N LEU A 13 -6.41 4.36 -4.47
CA LEU A 13 -6.73 4.00 -3.09
C LEU A 13 -5.87 4.82 -2.14
N VAL A 14 -6.51 5.43 -1.15
CA VAL A 14 -5.85 6.23 -0.12
C VAL A 14 -6.13 5.67 1.27
N GLN A 15 -5.10 5.67 2.11
CA GLN A 15 -5.21 5.29 3.52
C GLN A 15 -4.28 6.15 4.36
N LYS A 16 -4.80 6.73 5.44
CA LYS A 16 -4.00 7.42 6.44
C LYS A 16 -3.59 6.41 7.50
N TYR A 17 -2.29 6.16 7.65
CA TYR A 17 -1.73 5.32 8.72
C TYR A 17 -1.12 6.18 9.81
N LEU A 18 -1.43 5.86 11.07
CA LEU A 18 -0.74 6.39 12.26
C LEU A 18 0.15 5.31 12.86
N HIS A 19 1.36 5.70 13.26
CA HIS A 19 2.40 4.80 13.69
C HIS A 19 2.64 4.83 15.20
N THR A 20 2.75 3.65 15.80
CA THR A 20 3.13 3.49 17.22
C THR A 20 4.65 3.45 17.32
N MET A 21 5.29 4.63 17.25
CA MET A 21 6.75 4.74 17.22
C MET A 21 7.43 4.19 18.49
N ASP A 22 6.76 4.25 19.65
CA ASP A 22 7.27 3.69 20.90
C ASP A 22 7.35 2.16 20.89
N ALA A 23 6.55 1.49 20.05
CA ALA A 23 6.63 0.06 19.83
C ALA A 23 7.65 -0.28 18.72
N TRP A 24 7.80 0.58 17.72
CA TRP A 24 8.70 0.37 16.58
C TRP A 24 10.18 0.61 16.92
N ASN A 25 10.50 1.70 17.60
CA ASN A 25 11.87 2.14 17.85
C ASN A 25 12.71 1.19 18.74
N PRO A 26 12.15 0.46 19.71
CA PRO A 26 12.90 -0.52 20.49
C PRO A 26 13.31 -1.78 19.73
N LEU A 27 12.74 -2.04 18.55
CA LEU A 27 13.17 -3.16 17.72
C LEU A 27 14.61 -2.97 17.25
N SER A 28 15.37 -4.07 17.19
CA SER A 28 16.66 -4.05 16.51
C SER A 28 16.47 -3.74 15.02
N VAL A 29 17.54 -3.26 14.36
CA VAL A 29 17.50 -2.98 12.92
C VAL A 29 17.09 -4.23 12.15
N GLU A 30 17.66 -5.39 12.48
CA GLU A 30 17.38 -6.66 11.82
C GLU A 30 15.91 -7.10 12.01
N ALA A 31 15.31 -6.79 13.16
CA ALA A 31 13.89 -7.05 13.39
C ALA A 31 13.01 -6.14 12.53
N GLN A 32 13.35 -4.85 12.41
CA GLN A 32 12.65 -3.92 11.52
C GLN A 32 12.78 -4.34 10.04
N GLU A 33 13.98 -4.74 9.62
CA GLU A 33 14.25 -5.23 8.27
C GLU A 33 13.42 -6.47 7.95
N ARG A 34 13.24 -7.38 8.92
CA ARG A 34 12.35 -8.55 8.77
C ARG A 34 10.88 -8.20 8.71
N VAL A 35 10.43 -7.14 9.38
CA VAL A 35 9.05 -6.64 9.26
C VAL A 35 8.82 -6.04 7.87
N ILE A 36 9.78 -5.27 7.34
CA ILE A 36 9.65 -4.63 6.03
C ILE A 36 9.93 -5.59 4.86
N GLY A 37 10.90 -6.49 5.03
CA GLY A 37 11.43 -7.36 3.98
C GLY A 37 12.64 -6.79 3.22
N ARG A 38 13.23 -5.69 3.70
CA ARG A 38 14.36 -4.98 3.07
C ARG A 38 15.35 -4.46 4.11
N THR A 39 16.62 -4.32 3.73
CA THR A 39 17.64 -3.71 4.58
C THR A 39 17.37 -2.23 4.78
N LYS A 40 17.59 -1.71 5.99
CA LYS A 40 17.12 -0.39 6.41
C LYS A 40 17.92 0.76 5.79
N LEU A 41 19.26 0.60 5.70
CA LEU A 41 20.14 1.65 5.21
C LEU A 41 20.34 1.59 3.69
N SER A 42 20.53 0.40 3.14
CA SER A 42 20.84 0.20 1.72
C SER A 42 19.61 -0.07 0.85
N ASP A 43 18.43 -0.26 1.46
CA ASP A 43 17.18 -0.56 0.75
C ASP A 43 17.32 -1.75 -0.21
N ILE A 44 17.95 -2.83 0.25
CA ILE A 44 18.13 -4.06 -0.53
C ILE A 44 17.07 -5.07 -0.08
N GLU A 45 16.36 -5.69 -1.03
CA GLU A 45 15.42 -6.78 -0.74
C GLU A 45 16.14 -7.93 -0.02
N LEU A 46 15.55 -8.45 1.04
CA LEU A 46 16.10 -9.61 1.74
C LEU A 46 16.01 -10.86 0.86
N ASP A 47 17.02 -11.73 0.94
CA ASP A 47 17.05 -13.00 0.24
C ASP A 47 15.83 -13.86 0.59
N ASP A 48 15.26 -14.57 -0.39
CA ASP A 48 14.07 -15.42 -0.20
C ASP A 48 14.22 -16.45 0.92
N ALA A 49 15.45 -16.92 1.18
CA ALA A 49 15.74 -17.85 2.28
C ALA A 49 15.63 -17.23 3.68
N THR A 50 15.70 -15.90 3.77
CA THR A 50 15.73 -15.15 5.04
C THR A 50 14.55 -14.22 5.22
N LYS A 51 13.90 -13.82 4.12
CA LYS A 51 12.74 -12.93 4.10
C LYS A 51 11.53 -13.65 4.69
N PRO A 52 10.94 -13.15 5.78
CA PRO A 52 9.72 -13.74 6.33
C PRO A 52 8.56 -13.67 5.33
N SER A 53 7.73 -14.72 5.32
CA SER A 53 6.53 -14.79 4.47
C SER A 53 5.47 -13.75 4.84
N ASN A 54 5.54 -13.19 6.05
CA ASN A 54 4.67 -12.12 6.56
C ASN A 54 5.35 -10.74 6.63
N SER A 55 6.49 -10.58 5.97
CA SER A 55 7.06 -9.25 5.77
C SER A 55 6.20 -8.43 4.81
N HIS A 56 6.24 -7.11 4.95
CA HIS A 56 5.47 -6.19 4.12
C HIS A 56 5.74 -6.43 2.63
N SER A 57 7.02 -6.58 2.21
CA SER A 57 7.36 -6.81 0.80
C SER A 57 6.84 -8.16 0.28
N SER A 58 6.88 -9.22 1.08
CA SER A 58 6.33 -10.54 0.70
C SER A 58 4.82 -10.50 0.43
N LEU A 59 4.07 -9.78 1.26
CA LEU A 59 2.61 -9.73 1.15
C LEU A 59 2.09 -8.70 0.14
N THR A 60 2.91 -7.69 -0.18
CA THR A 60 2.58 -6.65 -1.19
C THR A 60 3.15 -6.94 -2.58
N THR A 61 3.98 -7.96 -2.75
CA THR A 61 4.40 -8.43 -4.07
C THR A 61 3.32 -9.35 -4.65
N ILE A 62 2.66 -8.90 -5.73
CA ILE A 62 1.60 -9.66 -6.41
C ILE A 62 2.11 -10.21 -7.73
N THR A 63 1.84 -11.48 -7.98
CA THR A 63 2.13 -12.16 -9.26
C THR A 63 0.82 -12.56 -9.93
N SER A 64 0.68 -12.29 -11.23
CA SER A 64 -0.45 -12.71 -12.04
C SER A 64 -0.44 -14.22 -12.31
N GLU A 65 -1.52 -14.74 -12.88
CA GLU A 65 -1.63 -16.15 -13.32
C GLU A 65 -0.53 -16.53 -14.32
N ASP A 66 -0.09 -15.59 -15.15
CA ASP A 66 0.98 -15.76 -16.14
C ASP A 66 2.40 -15.67 -15.54
N GLY A 67 2.51 -15.53 -14.21
CA GLY A 67 3.80 -15.44 -13.51
C GLY A 67 4.45 -14.06 -13.57
N GLN A 68 3.75 -13.03 -14.05
CA GLN A 68 4.28 -11.66 -14.11
C GLN A 68 3.94 -10.85 -12.86
N GLU A 69 4.88 -10.04 -12.39
CA GLU A 69 4.63 -9.14 -11.27
C GLU A 69 3.61 -8.06 -11.66
N VAL A 70 2.54 -7.93 -10.88
CA VAL A 70 1.53 -6.91 -11.06
C VAL A 70 1.93 -5.67 -10.26
N LYS A 71 2.26 -4.60 -10.97
CA LYS A 71 2.75 -3.36 -10.35
C LYS A 71 1.63 -2.35 -10.16
N ILE A 72 1.74 -1.62 -9.06
CA ILE A 72 0.97 -0.40 -8.77
C ILE A 72 1.95 0.77 -8.66
N LEU A 73 1.47 1.98 -8.89
CA LEU A 73 2.25 3.19 -8.63
C LEU A 73 1.89 3.72 -7.25
N ARG A 74 2.89 3.91 -6.38
CA ARG A 74 2.70 4.44 -5.03
C ARG A 74 3.42 5.77 -4.89
N ASP A 75 2.82 6.68 -4.12
CA ASP A 75 3.43 7.98 -3.79
C ASP A 75 3.25 8.30 -2.30
N ASN A 76 3.71 7.36 -1.46
CA ASN A 76 3.51 7.45 -0.02
C ASN A 76 4.29 8.63 0.56
N MET A 77 3.59 9.47 1.33
CA MET A 77 4.19 10.64 1.96
C MET A 77 4.14 10.55 3.49
N PRO A 78 5.23 10.89 4.20
CA PRO A 78 5.20 11.01 5.65
C PRO A 78 4.40 12.24 6.06
N PHE A 79 3.70 12.15 7.18
CA PHE A 79 3.09 13.30 7.86
C PHE A 79 3.26 13.17 9.36
N GLY A 80 3.12 14.27 10.10
CA GLY A 80 3.16 14.19 11.55
C GLY A 80 2.85 15.50 12.25
N ARG A 81 2.52 15.38 13.53
CA ARG A 81 2.36 16.48 14.48
C ARG A 81 3.15 16.13 15.73
N PRO A 82 4.46 16.46 15.79
CA PRO A 82 5.33 16.04 16.90
C PRO A 82 4.81 16.45 18.29
N GLY A 83 4.23 17.65 18.42
CA GLY A 83 3.64 18.13 19.68
C GLY A 83 2.39 17.36 20.13
N ALA A 84 1.80 16.53 19.27
CA ALA A 84 0.69 15.64 19.58
C ALA A 84 1.09 14.15 19.57
N GLY A 85 2.37 13.84 19.38
CA GLY A 85 2.85 12.46 19.26
C GLY A 85 2.36 11.72 18.00
N GLU A 86 1.83 12.43 17.00
CA GLU A 86 1.34 11.81 15.77
C GLU A 86 2.46 11.72 14.74
N PHE A 87 2.78 10.49 14.34
CA PHE A 87 3.67 10.18 13.22
C PHE A 87 2.94 9.21 12.30
N GLY A 88 3.00 9.43 10.99
CA GLY A 88 2.19 8.65 10.08
C GLY A 88 2.68 8.64 8.65
N THR A 89 2.09 7.74 7.88
CA THR A 89 2.27 7.65 6.44
C THR A 89 0.91 7.80 5.77
N TYR A 90 0.82 8.69 4.80
CA TYR A 90 -0.33 8.75 3.91
C TYR A 90 -0.04 7.86 2.72
N PHE A 91 -0.68 6.69 2.68
CA PHE A 91 -0.61 5.78 1.54
C PHE A 91 -1.50 6.30 0.42
N ILE A 92 -0.95 6.29 -0.79
CA ILE A 92 -1.71 6.51 -2.03
C ILE A 92 -1.17 5.54 -3.08
N GLY A 93 -2.08 4.75 -3.66
CA GLY A 93 -1.76 3.74 -4.67
C GLY A 93 -2.64 3.90 -5.89
N TYR A 94 -2.04 3.99 -7.07
CA TYR A 94 -2.70 4.05 -8.36
C TYR A 94 -2.56 2.73 -9.12
N ALA A 95 -3.65 2.28 -9.73
CA ALA A 95 -3.67 1.07 -10.54
C ALA A 95 -4.69 1.14 -11.68
N ARG A 96 -4.43 0.39 -12.76
CA ARG A 96 -5.36 0.26 -13.89
C ARG A 96 -6.69 -0.40 -13.48
N SER A 97 -6.66 -1.24 -12.46
CA SER A 97 -7.79 -1.96 -11.88
C SER A 97 -7.61 -1.94 -10.35
N PRO A 98 -8.69 -1.96 -9.55
CA PRO A 98 -8.58 -2.02 -8.10
C PRO A 98 -8.06 -3.38 -7.59
N ALA A 99 -8.23 -4.45 -8.36
CA ALA A 99 -7.99 -5.83 -7.92
C ALA A 99 -6.58 -6.08 -7.34
N PRO A 100 -5.47 -5.56 -7.92
CA PRO A 100 -4.14 -5.76 -7.34
C PRO A 100 -3.98 -5.09 -5.97
N ILE A 101 -4.55 -3.89 -5.79
CA ILE A 101 -4.48 -3.18 -4.51
C ILE A 101 -5.34 -3.90 -3.47
N GLU A 102 -6.54 -4.34 -3.84
CA GLU A 102 -7.42 -5.11 -2.96
C GLU A 102 -6.76 -6.42 -2.50
N LEU A 103 -6.09 -7.13 -3.40
CA LEU A 103 -5.35 -8.34 -3.06
C LEU A 103 -4.15 -8.06 -2.13
N MET A 104 -3.42 -6.95 -2.35
CA MET A 104 -2.38 -6.53 -1.41
C MET A 104 -2.97 -6.26 -0.02
N LEU A 105 -4.12 -5.57 0.06
CA LEU A 105 -4.80 -5.31 1.33
C LEU A 105 -5.31 -6.59 1.99
N GLU A 106 -5.87 -7.54 1.23
CA GLU A 106 -6.29 -8.83 1.76
C GLU A 106 -5.10 -9.61 2.34
N ASN A 107 -4.00 -9.70 1.59
CA ASN A 107 -2.76 -10.31 2.08
C ASN A 107 -2.24 -9.62 3.35
N MET A 108 -2.31 -8.29 3.41
CA MET A 108 -1.83 -7.52 4.56
C MET A 108 -2.70 -7.71 5.80
N PHE A 109 -4.02 -7.58 5.69
CA PHE A 109 -4.93 -7.54 6.83
C PHE A 109 -5.46 -8.93 7.24
N VAL A 110 -5.71 -9.83 6.29
CA VAL A 110 -6.17 -11.21 6.56
C VAL A 110 -4.99 -12.17 6.70
N GLY A 111 -3.95 -11.95 5.90
CA GLY A 111 -2.76 -12.80 5.86
C GLY A 111 -2.78 -13.87 4.78
N ARG A 112 -1.60 -14.30 4.37
CA ARG A 112 -1.39 -15.38 3.39
C ARG A 112 -0.38 -16.41 3.91
N PRO A 113 -0.81 -17.64 4.29
CA PRO A 113 -2.21 -18.07 4.48
C PRO A 113 -2.90 -17.26 5.58
N ALA A 114 -4.22 -17.36 5.70
CA ALA A 114 -5.01 -16.60 6.68
C ALA A 114 -4.41 -16.70 8.10
N GLY A 115 -4.26 -15.56 8.77
CA GLY A 115 -3.57 -15.42 10.06
C GLY A 115 -2.08 -15.05 9.94
N ASN A 116 -1.46 -15.23 8.78
CA ASN A 116 -0.09 -14.79 8.49
C ASN A 116 -0.10 -13.38 7.88
N TYR A 117 -0.62 -12.42 8.64
CA TYR A 117 -0.84 -11.02 8.23
C TYR A 117 0.45 -10.20 8.25
N ASP A 118 0.42 -9.02 7.64
CA ASP A 118 1.57 -8.13 7.54
C ASP A 118 1.99 -7.57 8.90
N ARG A 119 3.22 -7.89 9.29
CA ARG A 119 3.83 -7.47 10.55
C ARG A 119 3.95 -5.95 10.69
N LEU A 120 3.92 -5.19 9.59
CA LEU A 120 3.93 -3.72 9.64
C LEU A 120 2.68 -3.15 10.32
N LEU A 121 1.55 -3.86 10.26
CA LEU A 121 0.28 -3.43 10.86
C LEU A 121 0.29 -3.48 12.40
N ASP A 122 1.24 -4.19 13.02
CA ASP A 122 1.47 -4.10 14.47
C ASP A 122 1.90 -2.70 14.91
N PHE A 123 2.50 -1.95 13.98
CA PHE A 123 3.07 -0.63 14.24
C PHE A 123 2.31 0.48 13.51
N SER A 124 1.37 0.13 12.63
CA SER A 124 0.70 1.07 11.72
C SER A 124 -0.82 0.82 11.72
N THR A 125 -1.60 1.80 12.18
CA THR A 125 -3.07 1.72 12.18
C THR A 125 -3.67 2.57 11.08
N ALA A 126 -4.43 1.95 10.16
CA ALA A 126 -5.23 2.68 9.18
C ALA A 126 -6.41 3.38 9.87
N VAL A 127 -6.46 4.71 9.79
CA VAL A 127 -7.56 5.52 10.36
C VAL A 127 -8.52 6.04 9.29
N THR A 128 -8.18 5.88 8.02
CA THR A 128 -9.07 6.14 6.88
C THR A 128 -8.86 5.08 5.79
N GLY A 129 -9.85 4.96 4.89
CA GLY A 129 -9.75 4.17 3.67
C GLY A 129 -10.73 4.71 2.63
N GLY A 130 -10.27 4.92 1.41
CA GLY A 130 -11.12 5.38 0.31
C GLY A 130 -10.59 4.91 -1.04
N LEU A 131 -11.50 4.43 -1.88
CA LEU A 131 -11.24 4.05 -3.27
C LEU A 131 -11.97 5.03 -4.18
N PHE A 132 -11.24 5.64 -5.11
CA PHE A 132 -11.76 6.62 -6.05
C PHE A 132 -11.36 6.24 -7.47
N PHE A 133 -12.17 6.67 -8.43
CA PHE A 133 -11.78 6.68 -9.83
C PHE A 133 -11.26 8.06 -10.19
N VAL A 134 -10.08 8.10 -10.81
CA VAL A 134 -9.47 9.30 -11.39
C VAL A 134 -9.75 9.27 -12.89
N PRO A 135 -10.68 10.09 -13.40
CA PRO A 135 -10.97 10.14 -14.84
C PRO A 135 -9.78 10.70 -15.62
N SER A 136 -9.77 10.46 -16.94
CA SER A 136 -8.94 11.26 -17.84
C SER A 136 -9.39 12.73 -17.81
N GLU A 137 -8.52 13.63 -18.26
CA GLU A 137 -8.84 15.06 -18.37
C GLU A 137 -10.10 15.28 -19.22
N ASP A 138 -10.17 14.68 -20.42
CA ASP A 138 -11.34 14.75 -21.30
C ASP A 138 -12.64 14.30 -20.62
N LEU A 139 -12.60 13.21 -19.83
CA LEU A 139 -13.78 12.71 -19.13
C LEU A 139 -14.15 13.62 -17.95
N LEU A 140 -13.17 14.20 -17.27
CA LEU A 140 -13.41 15.16 -16.19
C LEU A 140 -14.12 16.41 -16.71
N GLU A 141 -13.69 16.95 -17.85
CA GLU A 141 -14.34 18.10 -18.51
C GLU A 141 -15.79 17.77 -18.88
N GLN A 142 -16.03 16.61 -19.49
CA GLN A 142 -17.39 16.17 -19.85
C GLN A 142 -18.33 16.00 -18.64
N LEU A 143 -17.78 15.58 -17.49
CA LEU A 143 -18.55 15.44 -16.25
C LEU A 143 -18.89 16.79 -15.63
N ALA A 144 -18.04 17.81 -15.80
CA ALA A 144 -18.28 19.16 -15.29
C ALA A 144 -19.44 19.86 -16.02
N ASP A 145 -19.59 19.58 -17.33
CA ASP A 145 -20.64 20.17 -18.17
C ASP A 145 -21.99 19.42 -18.10
N ARG A 146 -22.08 18.35 -17.30
CA ARG A 146 -23.27 17.53 -17.20
C ARG A 146 -24.31 18.21 -16.30
N GLU A 147 -25.42 18.68 -16.88
CA GLU A 147 -26.55 19.15 -16.09
C GLU A 147 -27.17 17.98 -15.28
N PRO A 148 -27.64 18.22 -14.03
CA PRO A 148 -28.14 17.18 -13.13
C PRO A 148 -29.32 16.36 -13.66
#